data_AF-A0AAV7DRB5-F1
#
_entry.id   AF-A0AAV7DRB5-F1
#
_cell.length_a   1.000
_cell.length_b   1.000
_cell.length_c   1.000
_cell.angle_alpha   90.00
_cell.angle_beta   90.00
_cell.angle_gamma   90.00
#
_symmetry.space_group_name_H-M   'P 1'
#
loop_
_entity.id
_entity.type
_entity.pdbx_description
1 polymer ?
#
loop_
_entity_poly.entity_id
_entity_poly.type
_entity_poly.pdbx_seq_one_letter_code
_entity_poly.pdbx_strand_id
1 'polypeptide(L)'
;MRLFASTFREAHSRLTRTIMQQKTRALVSAHRDRGRQKRDFRRLWITRINAVTREDKVSYSYSRLIHDLHKRQLLLNRKILAQIAISNKNCLYMISNENMISNEIIKLN
;
A
#
# COMPACT_ATOMS: atom_id res chain seq x y z
N MET A 1 -10.08 -34.51 -2.03
CA MET A 1 -10.63 -33.78 -0.86
C MET A 1 -9.60 -33.61 0.25
N ARG A 2 -9.00 -34.70 0.76
CA ARG A 2 -7.98 -34.66 1.83
C ARG A 2 -6.77 -33.74 1.53
N LEU A 3 -6.31 -33.67 0.29
CA LEU A 3 -5.17 -32.82 -0.10
C LEU A 3 -5.41 -31.32 0.19
N PHE A 4 -6.64 -30.81 0.02
CA PHE A 4 -6.96 -29.41 0.28
C PHE A 4 -7.02 -29.08 1.77
N ALA A 5 -7.41 -30.04 2.60
CA ALA A 5 -7.62 -29.88 4.04
C ALA A 5 -6.51 -30.55 4.87
N SER A 6 -5.35 -30.84 4.27
CA SER A 6 -4.27 -31.58 4.92
C SER A 6 -3.71 -30.88 6.17
N THR A 7 -3.68 -29.55 6.14
CA THR A 7 -3.23 -28.70 7.24
C THR A 7 -4.36 -28.24 8.16
N PHE A 8 -5.60 -28.68 7.92
CA PHE A 8 -6.74 -28.27 8.74
C PHE A 8 -6.72 -29.01 10.08
N ARG A 9 -7.09 -28.31 11.15
CA ARG A 9 -7.02 -28.87 12.50
C ARG A 9 -8.12 -29.90 12.75
N GLU A 10 -7.74 -31.02 13.36
CA GLU A 10 -8.64 -32.02 13.96
C GLU A 10 -9.77 -32.50 13.01
N ALA A 11 -11.03 -32.31 13.40
CA ALA A 11 -12.21 -32.74 12.65
C ALA A 11 -12.30 -32.12 11.26
N HIS A 12 -11.67 -30.97 11.04
CA HIS A 12 -11.68 -30.26 9.75
C HIS A 12 -10.77 -30.89 8.69
N SER A 13 -9.87 -31.81 9.05
CA SER A 13 -9.05 -32.61 8.13
C SER A 13 -9.46 -34.08 8.07
N ARG A 14 -10.26 -34.55 9.03
CA ARG A 14 -10.65 -35.97 9.18
C ARG A 14 -12.05 -36.29 8.64
N LEU A 15 -13.07 -35.50 8.99
CA LEU A 15 -14.48 -35.80 8.67
C LEU A 15 -14.88 -35.23 7.31
N THR A 16 -15.34 -36.06 6.39
CA THR A 16 -15.65 -35.67 4.98
C THR A 16 -16.67 -34.55 4.87
N ARG A 17 -17.78 -34.63 5.63
CA ARG A 17 -18.81 -33.59 5.68
C ARG A 17 -18.24 -32.24 6.15
N THR A 18 -17.45 -32.27 7.22
CA THR A 18 -16.81 -31.08 7.79
C THR A 18 -15.76 -30.51 6.83
N ILE A 19 -14.94 -31.35 6.21
CA ILE A 19 -13.95 -30.95 5.19
C ILE A 19 -14.63 -30.19 4.05
N MET A 20 -15.77 -30.68 3.55
CA MET A 20 -16.49 -30.01 2.47
C MET A 20 -16.94 -28.61 2.87
N GLN A 21 -17.53 -28.46 4.06
CA GLN A 21 -17.96 -27.15 4.57
C GLN A 21 -16.78 -26.19 4.73
N GLN A 22 -15.66 -26.67 5.28
CA GLN A 22 -14.46 -25.85 5.47
C GLN A 22 -13.80 -25.47 4.14
N LYS A 23 -13.78 -26.39 3.17
CA LYS A 23 -13.31 -26.12 1.82
C LYS A 23 -14.08 -24.96 1.20
N THR A 24 -15.41 -24.99 1.25
CA THR A 24 -16.25 -23.91 0.73
C THR A 24 -15.95 -22.59 1.43
N ARG A 25 -15.88 -22.58 2.77
CA ARG A 25 -15.54 -21.36 3.55
C ARG A 25 -14.17 -20.80 3.19
N ALA A 26 -13.16 -21.65 3.07
CA ALA A 26 -11.80 -21.26 2.71
C ALA A 26 -11.75 -20.63 1.31
N LEU A 27 -12.45 -21.21 0.33
CA LEU A 27 -12.52 -20.67 -1.02
C LEU A 27 -13.23 -19.30 -1.07
N VAL A 28 -14.33 -19.14 -0.33
CA VAL A 28 -15.05 -17.86 -0.22
C VAL A 28 -14.17 -16.78 0.41
N SER A 29 -13.52 -17.10 1.54
CA SER A 29 -12.59 -16.17 2.20
C SER A 29 -11.43 -15.81 1.29
N ALA A 30 -10.80 -16.80 0.63
CA ALA A 30 -9.70 -16.54 -0.32
C ALA A 30 -10.14 -15.62 -1.46
N HIS A 31 -11.34 -15.80 -2.02
CA HIS A 31 -11.85 -14.92 -3.05
C HIS A 31 -12.06 -13.48 -2.56
N ARG A 32 -12.71 -13.32 -1.39
CA ARG A 32 -12.95 -12.03 -0.76
C ARG A 32 -11.64 -11.31 -0.43
N ASP A 33 -10.67 -12.05 0.11
CA ASP A 33 -9.44 -11.48 0.66
C ASP A 33 -8.45 -11.07 -0.44
N ARG A 34 -8.49 -11.69 -1.64
CA ARG A 34 -7.77 -11.19 -2.83
C ARG A 34 -8.11 -9.73 -3.16
N GLY A 35 -9.37 -9.32 -2.98
CA GLY A 35 -9.79 -7.93 -3.16
C GLY A 35 -9.34 -7.03 -2.00
N ARG A 36 -9.43 -7.53 -0.76
CA ARG A 36 -8.99 -6.80 0.44
C ARG A 36 -7.50 -6.52 0.44
N GLN A 37 -6.68 -7.49 0.03
CA GLN A 37 -5.23 -7.38 -0.04
C GLN A 37 -4.77 -6.16 -0.84
N LYS A 38 -5.46 -5.83 -1.95
CA LYS A 38 -5.17 -4.62 -2.75
C LYS A 38 -5.38 -3.32 -1.95
N ARG A 39 -6.44 -3.26 -1.13
CA ARG A 39 -6.74 -2.12 -0.25
C ARG A 39 -5.76 -2.04 0.91
N ASP A 40 -5.42 -3.18 1.51
CA ASP A 40 -4.52 -3.27 2.65
C ASP A 40 -3.10 -2.83 2.26
N PHE A 41 -2.61 -3.26 1.09
CA PHE A 41 -1.32 -2.76 0.57
C PHE A 41 -1.34 -1.27 0.29
N ARG A 42 -2.42 -0.73 -0.30
CA ARG A 42 -2.55 0.71 -0.52
C ARG A 42 -2.51 1.48 0.81
N ARG A 43 -3.22 0.99 1.84
CA ARG A 43 -3.21 1.57 3.19
C ARG A 43 -1.79 1.54 3.76
N LEU A 44 -1.10 0.42 3.65
CA LEU A 44 0.29 0.26 4.11
C LEU A 44 1.24 1.25 3.42
N TRP A 45 1.14 1.43 2.11
CA TRP A 45 1.97 2.39 1.37
C TRP A 45 1.74 3.82 1.84
N ILE A 46 0.48 4.22 2.05
CA ILE A 46 0.14 5.56 2.56
C ILE A 46 0.74 5.75 3.95
N THR A 47 0.59 4.77 4.85
CA THR A 47 1.15 4.84 6.21
C THR A 47 2.67 4.96 6.18
N ARG A 48 3.35 4.19 5.32
CA ARG A 48 4.81 4.26 5.15
C ARG A 48 5.28 5.63 4.67
N ILE A 49 4.63 6.18 3.64
CA ILE A 49 4.97 7.50 3.12
C ILE A 49 4.74 8.56 4.21
N ASN A 50 3.59 8.52 4.89
CA ASN A 50 3.24 9.48 5.94
C ASN A 50 4.23 9.45 7.12
N ALA A 51 4.76 8.28 7.48
CA ALA A 51 5.78 8.17 8.52
C ALA A 51 7.08 8.89 8.10
N VAL A 52 7.59 8.62 6.89
CA VAL A 52 8.84 9.23 6.40
C VAL A 52 8.70 10.74 6.21
N THR A 53 7.57 11.21 5.66
CA THR A 53 7.31 12.65 5.48
C THR A 53 7.17 13.41 6.80
N ARG A 54 6.94 12.71 7.92
CA ARG A 54 6.88 13.34 9.26
C ARG A 54 8.24 13.39 9.94
N GLU A 55 9.15 12.48 9.62
CA GLU A 55 10.51 12.44 10.18
C GLU A 55 11.43 13.49 9.56
N ASP A 56 11.34 13.65 8.24
CA ASP A 56 12.04 14.72 7.55
C ASP A 56 11.34 16.05 7.88
N LYS A 57 12.08 17.05 8.36
CA LYS A 57 11.55 18.37 8.77
C LYS A 57 10.85 19.17 7.65
N VAL A 58 10.63 18.56 6.49
CA VAL A 58 9.87 19.15 5.39
C VAL A 58 8.39 19.05 5.73
N SER A 59 7.81 20.19 6.09
CA SER A 59 6.42 20.43 6.52
C SER A 59 5.34 20.01 5.49
N TYR A 60 5.28 18.72 5.15
CA TYR A 60 4.39 18.19 4.12
C TYR A 60 3.70 16.93 4.64
N SER A 61 2.40 17.07 4.90
CA SER A 61 1.52 15.91 5.03
C SER A 61 1.51 15.13 3.72
N TYR A 62 1.26 13.81 3.80
CA TYR A 62 1.04 12.96 2.62
C TYR A 62 0.08 13.60 1.59
N SER A 63 -0.98 14.26 2.06
CA SER A 63 -1.95 14.93 1.19
C SER A 63 -1.32 16.04 0.34
N ARG A 64 -0.44 16.85 0.93
CA ARG A 64 0.25 17.93 0.23
C ARG A 64 1.25 17.40 -0.79
N LEU A 65 2.04 16.39 -0.41
CA LEU A 65 2.95 15.70 -1.33
C LEU A 65 2.22 15.16 -2.57
N ILE A 66 1.08 14.47 -2.38
CA ILE A 66 0.31 13.91 -3.49
C ILE A 66 -0.35 15.01 -4.34
N HIS A 67 -0.82 16.08 -3.72
CA HIS A 67 -1.35 17.25 -4.43
C HIS A 67 -0.29 17.86 -5.35
N ASP A 68 0.92 18.07 -4.84
CA ASP A 68 2.01 18.71 -5.59
C ASP A 68 2.51 17.82 -6.73
N LEU A 69 2.58 16.50 -6.50
CA LEU A 69 2.87 15.53 -7.57
C LEU A 69 1.81 15.56 -8.68
N HIS A 70 0.53 15.68 -8.32
CA HIS A 70 -0.56 15.75 -9.30
C HIS A 70 -0.55 17.06 -10.09
N LYS A 71 -0.29 18.20 -9.42
CA LYS A 71 -0.17 19.51 -10.09
C LYS A 71 0.91 19.51 -11.18
N ARG A 72 1.95 18.70 -10.99
CA ARG A 72 3.09 18.56 -11.92
C ARG A 72 2.94 17.39 -12.90
N GLN A 73 1.79 16.74 -12.93
CA GLN A 73 1.51 15.60 -13.82
C GLN A 73 2.47 14.40 -13.62
N LEU A 74 3.12 14.29 -12.45
CA LEU A 74 3.96 13.16 -12.09
C LEU A 74 3.08 11.98 -11.66
N LEU A 75 2.85 11.04 -12.59
CA LEU A 75 2.01 9.85 -12.40
C LEU A 75 2.70 8.72 -11.60
N LEU A 76 3.35 9.05 -10.48
CA LEU A 76 4.01 8.04 -9.64
C LEU A 76 2.99 7.20 -8.85
N ASN A 77 3.14 5.88 -8.93
CA ASN A 77 2.38 4.96 -8.11
C ASN A 77 2.86 4.99 -6.64
N ARG A 78 1.92 4.91 -5.70
CA ARG A 78 2.16 4.85 -4.25
C ARG A 78 3.03 3.66 -3.83
N LYS A 79 2.98 2.55 -4.59
CA LYS A 79 3.89 1.41 -4.37
C LYS A 79 5.35 1.84 -4.49
N ILE A 80 5.68 2.54 -5.58
CA ILE A 80 7.04 3.00 -5.88
C ILE A 80 7.43 4.09 -4.89
N LEU A 81 6.53 5.04 -4.63
CA LEU A 81 6.79 6.11 -3.67
C LEU A 81 7.08 5.59 -2.26
N ALA A 82 6.34 4.58 -1.79
CA ALA A 82 6.61 3.93 -0.51
C ALA A 82 7.93 3.15 -0.48
N GLN A 83 8.33 2.56 -1.61
CA GLN A 83 9.62 1.88 -1.71
C GLN A 83 10.79 2.87 -1.70
N ILE A 84 10.66 4.00 -2.41
CA ILE A 84 11.65 5.09 -2.42
C ILE A 84 11.78 5.65 -1.00
N ALA A 85 10.65 5.93 -0.34
CA ALA A 85 10.63 6.47 1.02
C ALA A 85 11.39 5.57 2.02
N ILE A 86 11.33 4.25 1.86
CA ILE A 86 12.06 3.30 2.72
C ILE A 86 13.53 3.20 2.29
N SER A 87 13.81 3.10 0.99
CA SER A 87 15.16 2.80 0.49
C SER A 87 16.10 3.99 0.55
N ASN A 88 15.61 5.21 0.32
CA ASN A 88 16.42 6.41 0.28
C ASN A 88 15.58 7.65 0.64
N LYS A 89 15.70 8.10 1.90
CA LYS A 89 14.98 9.28 2.40
C LYS A 89 15.35 10.56 1.61
N ASN A 90 16.62 10.72 1.24
CA ASN A 90 17.10 11.89 0.49
C ASN A 90 16.45 11.99 -0.90
N CYS A 91 16.13 10.87 -1.55
CA CYS A 91 15.44 10.90 -2.85
C CYS A 91 14.03 11.49 -2.73
N LEU A 92 13.30 11.14 -1.66
CA LEU A 92 11.97 11.72 -1.38
C LEU A 92 12.06 13.23 -1.12
N TYR A 93 13.12 13.66 -0.42
CA TYR A 93 13.42 15.07 -0.20
C TYR A 93 13.68 15.81 -1.50
N MET A 94 14.52 15.28 -2.41
CA MET A 94 14.80 15.91 -3.71
C MET A 94 13.54 16.08 -4.56
N ILE A 95 12.71 15.03 -4.64
CA ILE A 95 11.42 15.08 -5.34
C ILE A 95 10.55 16.21 -4.74
N SER A 96 10.57 16.38 -3.41
CA SER A 96 9.82 17.43 -2.72
C SER A 96 10.41 18.83 -2.89
N ASN A 97 11.73 18.98 -3.02
CA ASN A 97 12.39 20.28 -3.21
C ASN A 97 12.27 20.80 -4.64
N GLU A 98 12.41 19.95 -5.65
CA GLU A 98 12.03 20.31 -7.02
C GLU A 98 10.56 20.77 -7.06
N ASN A 99 9.72 20.22 -6.16
CA ASN A 99 8.33 20.65 -5.99
C ASN A 99 8.14 22.10 -5.50
N MET A 100 9.13 22.69 -4.82
CA MET A 100 9.06 24.07 -4.33
C MET A 100 9.47 25.10 -5.41
N ILE A 101 10.60 24.86 -6.09
CA ILE A 101 11.19 25.83 -7.05
C ILE A 101 10.24 26.16 -8.21
N SER A 102 9.62 25.16 -8.83
CA SER A 102 8.70 25.43 -9.96
C SER A 102 7.37 26.05 -9.54
N ASN A 103 6.98 25.98 -8.25
CA ASN A 103 5.78 26.66 -7.75
C ASN A 103 6.02 28.17 -7.54
N GLU A 104 7.24 28.59 -7.21
CA GLU A 104 7.62 30.01 -7.17
C GLU A 104 7.66 30.62 -8.58
N ILE A 105 8.25 29.91 -9.55
CA ILE A 105 8.32 30.37 -10.94
C ILE A 105 6.92 30.56 -11.56
N ILE A 106 5.97 29.67 -11.27
CA ILE A 106 4.58 29.80 -11.76
C ILE A 106 3.82 30.94 -11.08
N LYS A 107 4.18 31.35 -9.86
CA LYS A 107 3.53 32.49 -9.16
C LYS A 107 4.09 33.85 -9.56
N LEU A 108 5.27 33.89 -10.18
CA LEU A 108 5.95 35.11 -10.61
C LEU A 108 5.58 35.53 -12.05
N ASN A 109 4.83 34.71 -12.76
CA ASN A 109 4.24 35.01 -14.07
C ASN A 109 2.72 35.15 -13.94
#